data_AF-A0A1V6TTV1-F1
#
_entry.id   AF-A0A1V6TTV1-F1
#
_cell.length_a   1.000
_cell.length_b   1.000
_cell.length_c   1.000
_cell.angle_alpha   90.00
_cell.angle_beta   90.00
_cell.angle_gamma   90.00
#
_symmetry.space_group_name_H-M   'P 1'
#
loop_
_entity.id
_entity.type
_entity.pdbx_description
1 polymer ?
#
loop_
_entity_poly.entity_id
_entity_poly.type
_entity_poly.pdbx_seq_one_letter_code
_entity_poly.pdbx_strand_id
1 'polypeptide(L)'
;MESLSARQSDMINNIHNKVSLLKTDGLTNRDQKTLKNNRLSFIWGEPRPSSESSVTTWRKSRARRAYEEIQDVSYHLFIAVAIEVPPTECGRISFEAILDYILQQEGYEQYNFNLGPTARRFFDSTAAEQSFSGGRRYISFIRSLFPKARNKTYGVYLWFTGRC
;
A
#
# COMPACT_ATOMS: atom_id res chain seq x y z
N MET A 1 -2.38 22.43 15.82
CA MET A 1 -2.72 21.04 15.48
C MET A 1 -4.16 20.84 15.92
N GLU A 2 -5.10 20.81 14.98
CA GLU A 2 -6.51 20.54 15.32
C GLU A 2 -6.61 19.15 15.96
N SER A 3 -7.38 19.04 17.04
CA SER A 3 -7.61 17.74 17.67
C SER A 3 -8.51 16.89 16.78
N LEU A 4 -8.09 15.65 16.53
CA LEU A 4 -8.90 14.67 15.82
C LEU A 4 -10.19 14.39 16.61
N SER A 5 -11.31 14.34 15.90
CA SER A 5 -12.57 13.83 16.44
C SER A 5 -12.44 12.34 16.80
N ALA A 6 -13.32 11.84 17.68
CA ALA A 6 -13.31 10.43 18.10
C ALA A 6 -13.29 9.46 16.90
N ARG A 7 -14.13 9.70 15.88
CA ARG A 7 -14.18 8.89 14.66
C ARG A 7 -12.87 8.91 13.88
N GLN A 8 -12.18 10.04 13.84
CA GLN A 8 -10.89 10.17 13.15
C GLN A 8 -9.80 9.42 13.91
N SER A 9 -9.78 9.55 15.24
CA SER A 9 -8.88 8.81 16.12
C SER A 9 -9.08 7.29 16.00
N ASP A 10 -10.34 6.83 15.96
CA ASP A 10 -10.66 5.41 15.75
C ASP A 10 -10.12 4.89 14.42
N MET A 11 -10.21 5.70 13.36
CA MET A 11 -9.68 5.32 12.04
C MET A 11 -8.16 5.20 12.05
N ILE A 12 -7.45 6.14 12.69
CA ILE A 12 -6.00 6.07 12.86
C ILE A 12 -5.61 4.79 13.64
N ASN A 13 -6.31 4.50 14.73
CA ASN A 13 -6.08 3.29 15.52
C ASN A 13 -6.29 2.02 14.68
N ASN A 14 -7.33 1.98 13.84
CA ASN A 14 -7.55 0.85 12.93
C ASN A 14 -6.42 0.67 11.92
N ILE A 15 -5.87 1.76 11.38
CA ILE A 15 -4.72 1.72 10.48
C ILE A 15 -3.48 1.18 11.21
N HIS A 16 -3.20 1.66 12.43
CA HIS A 16 -2.07 1.20 13.25
C HIS A 16 -2.20 -0.28 13.62
N ASN A 17 -3.40 -0.71 13.99
CA ASN A 17 -3.71 -2.12 14.24
C ASN A 17 -3.48 -2.96 12.98
N LYS A 18 -3.92 -2.48 11.80
CA LYS A 18 -3.68 -3.19 10.54
C LYS A 18 -2.20 -3.30 10.23
N VAL A 19 -1.40 -2.25 10.42
CA VAL A 19 0.05 -2.33 10.26
C VAL A 19 0.64 -3.40 11.17
N SER A 20 0.21 -3.45 12.42
CA SER A 20 0.67 -4.46 13.39
C SER A 20 0.32 -5.88 12.93
N LEU A 21 -0.89 -6.10 12.42
CA LEU A 21 -1.31 -7.39 11.86
C LEU A 21 -0.53 -7.75 10.59
N LEU A 22 -0.26 -6.79 9.71
CA LEU A 22 0.55 -7.04 8.49
C LEU A 22 1.99 -7.41 8.84
N LYS A 23 2.53 -6.90 9.96
CA LYS A 23 3.85 -7.27 10.48
C LYS A 23 3.91 -8.70 10.98
N THR A 24 2.89 -9.15 11.71
CA THR A 24 2.88 -10.48 12.35
C THR A 24 2.41 -11.56 11.39
N ASP A 25 1.32 -11.31 10.67
CA ASP A 25 0.57 -12.34 9.95
C ASP A 25 0.70 -12.18 8.43
N GLY A 26 1.22 -11.04 7.98
CA GLY A 26 1.24 -10.69 6.57
C GLY A 26 -0.17 -10.44 6.02
N LEU A 27 -0.34 -10.66 4.72
CA LEU A 27 -1.58 -10.35 4.01
C LEU A 27 -2.57 -11.52 4.08
N THR A 28 -3.68 -11.35 4.79
CA THR A 28 -4.71 -12.39 4.93
C THR A 28 -5.54 -12.55 3.65
N ASN A 29 -6.25 -13.68 3.51
CA ASN A 29 -7.19 -13.89 2.41
C ASN A 29 -8.29 -12.81 2.36
N ARG A 30 -8.72 -12.31 3.51
CA ARG A 30 -9.70 -11.22 3.60
C ARG A 30 -9.11 -9.93 3.03
N ASP A 31 -7.88 -9.60 3.38
CA ASP A 31 -7.19 -8.41 2.87
C ASP A 31 -7.00 -8.50 1.35
N GLN A 32 -6.56 -9.66 0.86
CA GLN A 32 -6.43 -9.93 -0.58
C GLN A 32 -7.75 -9.72 -1.33
N LYS A 33 -8.86 -10.24 -0.79
CA LYS A 33 -10.19 -10.05 -1.38
C LYS A 33 -10.60 -8.57 -1.38
N THR A 34 -10.39 -7.86 -0.28
CA THR A 34 -10.65 -6.41 -0.19
C THR A 34 -9.87 -5.66 -1.24
N LEU A 35 -8.57 -5.92 -1.38
CA LEU A 35 -7.68 -5.24 -2.32
C LEU A 35 -8.05 -5.54 -3.78
N LYS A 36 -8.31 -6.82 -4.10
CA LYS A 36 -8.67 -7.27 -5.44
C LYS A 36 -10.03 -6.72 -5.88
N ASN A 37 -10.97 -6.55 -4.95
CA ASN A 37 -12.32 -6.02 -5.21
C ASN A 37 -12.30 -4.51 -5.48
N ASN A 38 -11.78 -4.14 -6.64
CA ASN A 38 -11.74 -2.78 -7.20
C ASN A 38 -10.88 -1.76 -6.42
N ARG A 39 -10.16 -2.13 -5.35
CA ARG A 39 -9.30 -1.15 -4.65
C ARG A 39 -8.03 -0.87 -5.44
N LEU A 40 -7.30 -1.90 -5.81
CA LEU A 40 -6.02 -1.72 -6.50
C LEU A 40 -6.22 -1.15 -7.91
N SER A 41 -7.20 -1.64 -8.68
CA SER A 41 -7.57 -1.03 -9.96
C SER A 41 -8.11 0.40 -9.83
N PHE A 42 -8.78 0.74 -8.72
CA PHE A 42 -9.17 2.13 -8.48
C PHE A 42 -7.95 3.02 -8.27
N ILE A 43 -6.96 2.57 -7.49
CA ILE A 43 -5.79 3.36 -7.11
C ILE A 43 -4.78 3.47 -8.26
N TRP A 44 -4.41 2.34 -8.89
CA TRP A 44 -3.35 2.27 -9.90
C TRP A 44 -3.84 2.04 -11.33
N GLY A 45 -5.11 1.67 -11.50
CA GLY A 45 -5.67 1.48 -12.83
C GLY A 45 -6.00 2.81 -13.51
N GLU A 46 -5.98 2.79 -14.84
CA GLU A 46 -6.33 3.94 -15.65
C GLU A 46 -7.72 4.48 -15.28
N PRO A 47 -7.91 5.81 -15.18
CA PRO A 47 -9.22 6.40 -15.07
C PRO A 47 -10.11 5.93 -16.22
N ARG A 48 -11.19 5.21 -15.90
CA ARG A 48 -12.16 4.85 -16.93
C ARG A 48 -12.97 6.10 -17.29
N PRO A 49 -13.19 6.37 -18.59
CA PRO A 49 -14.14 7.40 -18.99
C PRO A 49 -15.50 7.03 -18.41
N SER A 50 -16.06 7.94 -17.61
CA SER A 50 -17.32 7.71 -16.89
C SER A 50 -18.34 8.77 -17.28
N SER A 51 -19.59 8.36 -17.51
CA SER A 51 -20.75 9.26 -17.65
C SER A 51 -21.22 9.84 -16.30
N GLU A 52 -20.35 9.87 -15.31
CA GLU A 52 -20.67 10.24 -13.94
C GLU A 52 -20.82 11.74 -13.74
N SER A 53 -21.57 12.12 -12.71
CA SER A 53 -21.69 13.52 -12.31
C SER A 53 -20.34 14.10 -11.89
N SER A 54 -20.17 15.42 -12.07
CA SER A 54 -18.96 16.15 -11.68
C SER A 54 -18.58 15.95 -10.22
N VAL A 55 -19.57 15.87 -9.32
CA VAL A 55 -19.35 15.62 -7.88
C VAL A 55 -18.76 14.23 -7.62
N THR A 56 -19.22 13.21 -8.36
CA THR A 56 -18.69 11.84 -8.22
C THR A 56 -17.27 11.75 -8.74
N THR A 57 -17.00 12.38 -9.89
CA THR A 57 -15.66 12.51 -10.47
C THR A 57 -14.71 13.22 -9.50
N TRP A 58 -15.16 14.32 -8.87
CA TRP A 58 -14.38 15.05 -7.88
C TRP A 58 -14.03 14.18 -6.66
N ARG A 59 -15.00 13.45 -6.10
CA ARG A 59 -14.76 12.53 -4.96
C ARG A 59 -13.77 11.43 -5.30
N LYS A 60 -13.87 10.84 -6.50
CA LYS A 60 -12.94 9.81 -6.96
C LYS A 60 -11.53 10.36 -7.15
N SER A 61 -11.41 11.53 -7.77
CA SER A 61 -10.14 12.23 -7.95
C SER A 61 -9.48 12.52 -6.59
N ARG A 62 -10.26 13.06 -5.64
CA ARG A 62 -9.79 13.33 -4.28
C ARG A 62 -9.33 12.07 -3.55
N ALA A 63 -10.10 10.98 -3.62
CA ALA A 63 -9.73 9.72 -3.00
C ALA A 63 -8.43 9.15 -3.59
N ARG A 64 -8.26 9.18 -4.91
CA ARG A 64 -7.01 8.76 -5.57
C ARG A 64 -5.84 9.59 -5.10
N ARG A 65 -5.98 10.91 -5.10
CA ARG A 65 -4.94 11.83 -4.62
C ARG A 65 -4.53 11.54 -3.18
N ALA A 66 -5.48 11.28 -2.28
CA ALA A 66 -5.17 10.92 -0.90
C ALA A 66 -4.34 9.63 -0.80
N TYR A 67 -4.69 8.58 -1.57
CA TYR A 67 -3.87 7.37 -1.60
C TYR A 67 -2.48 7.62 -2.19
N GLU A 68 -2.37 8.46 -3.22
CA GLU A 68 -1.08 8.82 -3.83
C GLU A 68 -0.19 9.56 -2.84
N GLU A 69 -0.71 10.55 -2.12
CA GLU A 69 0.05 11.31 -1.12
C GLU A 69 0.55 10.39 0.01
N ILE A 70 -0.28 9.45 0.49
CA ILE A 70 0.14 8.44 1.48
C ILE A 70 1.21 7.51 0.89
N GLN A 71 1.05 7.12 -0.37
CA GLN A 71 1.99 6.25 -1.07
C GLN A 71 3.36 6.92 -1.26
N ASP A 72 3.37 8.23 -1.50
CA ASP A 72 4.59 9.01 -1.71
C ASP A 72 5.39 9.19 -0.40
N VAL A 73 4.74 9.15 0.77
CA VAL A 73 5.43 9.17 2.07
C VAL A 73 5.80 7.78 2.60
N SER A 74 4.97 6.75 2.38
CA SER A 74 5.28 5.38 2.80
C SER A 74 4.42 4.32 2.10
N TYR A 75 5.06 3.44 1.32
CA TYR A 75 4.41 2.28 0.71
C TYR A 75 3.85 1.28 1.73
N HIS A 76 4.46 1.20 2.92
CA HIS A 76 4.01 0.33 4.00
C HIS A 76 2.75 0.84 4.67
N LEU A 77 2.68 2.14 4.93
CA LEU A 77 1.48 2.76 5.46
C LEU A 77 0.35 2.73 4.43
N PHE A 78 0.68 3.00 3.16
CA PHE A 78 -0.27 2.97 2.06
C PHE A 78 -1.06 1.66 2.00
N ILE A 79 -0.41 0.49 2.12
CA ILE A 79 -1.16 -0.77 2.00
C ILE A 79 -2.11 -0.99 3.17
N ALA A 80 -1.75 -0.56 4.39
CA ALA A 80 -2.64 -0.61 5.53
C ALA A 80 -3.87 0.30 5.31
N VAL A 81 -3.65 1.51 4.81
CA VAL A 81 -4.74 2.45 4.48
C VAL A 81 -5.61 1.92 3.34
N ALA A 82 -5.03 1.33 2.30
CA ALA A 82 -5.76 0.77 1.16
C ALA A 82 -6.69 -0.40 1.58
N ILE A 83 -6.31 -1.14 2.62
CA ILE A 83 -7.13 -2.21 3.21
C ILE A 83 -8.23 -1.61 4.09
N GLU A 84 -7.87 -0.74 5.04
CA GLU A 84 -8.79 -0.27 6.09
C GLU A 84 -9.75 0.84 5.63
N VAL A 85 -9.27 1.77 4.81
CA VAL A 85 -10.04 2.97 4.45
C VAL A 85 -10.60 2.79 3.04
N PRO A 86 -11.94 2.86 2.84
CA PRO A 86 -12.55 2.84 1.52
C PRO A 86 -12.37 4.13 0.72
N PRO A 87 -12.36 4.07 -0.64
CA PRO A 87 -12.27 5.27 -1.47
C PRO A 87 -13.38 6.26 -1.16
N THR A 88 -14.56 5.77 -0.76
CA THR A 88 -15.69 6.59 -0.35
C THR A 88 -15.44 7.40 0.92
N GLU A 89 -14.57 6.92 1.81
CA GLU A 89 -14.14 7.68 3.00
C GLU A 89 -12.96 8.60 2.62
N CYS A 90 -11.96 8.13 1.87
CA CYS A 90 -10.85 8.97 1.39
C CYS A 90 -11.31 10.18 0.56
N GLY A 91 -12.42 10.05 -0.18
CA GLY A 91 -13.00 11.14 -0.97
C GLY A 91 -13.80 12.16 -0.17
N ARG A 92 -13.95 12.00 1.15
CA ARG A 92 -14.66 12.94 2.02
C ARG A 92 -13.75 14.09 2.43
N ILE A 93 -14.34 15.26 2.64
CA ILE A 93 -13.63 16.43 3.19
C ILE A 93 -13.12 16.12 4.60
N SER A 94 -13.92 15.43 5.42
CA SER A 94 -13.54 15.05 6.80
C SER A 94 -12.32 14.14 6.89
N PHE A 95 -11.90 13.51 5.79
CA PHE A 95 -10.69 12.70 5.73
C PHE A 95 -9.42 13.55 5.65
N GLU A 96 -9.52 14.82 5.27
CA GLU A 96 -8.38 15.73 5.14
C GLU A 96 -7.60 15.87 6.44
N ALA A 97 -8.26 16.03 7.58
CA ALA A 97 -7.57 16.07 8.88
C ALA A 97 -6.85 14.75 9.23
N ILE A 98 -7.36 13.60 8.77
CA ILE A 98 -6.68 12.30 8.96
C ILE A 98 -5.44 12.23 8.06
N LEU A 99 -5.59 12.67 6.80
CA LEU A 99 -4.51 12.72 5.84
C LEU A 99 -3.40 13.66 6.31
N ASP A 100 -3.74 14.88 6.74
CA ASP A 100 -2.80 15.85 7.28
C ASP A 100 -2.07 15.30 8.51
N TYR A 101 -2.81 14.64 9.43
CA TYR A 101 -2.21 13.99 10.58
C TYR A 101 -1.21 12.91 10.19
N ILE A 102 -1.54 12.09 9.18
CA ILE A 102 -0.67 11.04 8.64
C ILE A 102 0.58 11.66 7.99
N LEU A 103 0.41 12.69 7.17
CA LEU A 103 1.50 13.32 6.41
C LEU A 103 2.46 14.12 7.31
N GLN A 104 1.99 14.60 8.46
CA GLN A 104 2.79 15.37 9.43
C GLN A 104 3.56 14.49 10.43
N GLN A 105 3.44 13.16 10.37
CA GLN A 105 4.19 12.29 11.28
C GLN A 105 5.71 12.41 11.06
N GLU A 106 6.47 12.52 12.15
CA GLU A 106 7.93 12.50 12.10
C GLU A 106 8.44 11.07 11.87
N GLY A 107 8.72 10.75 10.61
CA GLY A 107 9.30 9.48 10.21
C GLY A 107 8.26 8.34 10.11
N TYR A 108 8.51 7.46 9.13
CA TYR A 108 7.59 6.36 8.78
C TYR A 108 8.16 4.98 9.11
N GLU A 109 9.29 4.92 9.81
CA GLU A 109 10.00 3.68 10.17
C GLU A 109 9.14 2.72 10.99
N GLN A 110 8.29 3.26 11.86
CA GLN A 110 7.33 2.48 12.64
C GLN A 110 6.34 1.71 11.77
N TYR A 111 6.16 2.08 10.50
CA TYR A 111 5.30 1.37 9.56
C TYR A 111 6.04 0.34 8.72
N ASN A 112 7.38 0.26 8.78
CA ASN A 112 8.15 -0.62 7.91
C ASN A 112 7.94 -2.11 8.24
N PHE A 113 7.69 -2.92 7.22
CA PHE A 113 7.55 -4.38 7.29
C PHE A 113 7.75 -5.02 5.93
N ASN A 114 8.14 -6.30 5.91
CA ASN A 114 8.24 -7.05 4.66
C ASN A 114 7.09 -8.03 4.55
N LEU A 115 6.55 -8.19 3.35
CA LEU A 115 5.55 -9.21 3.08
C LEU A 115 6.20 -10.46 2.48
N GLY A 116 5.58 -11.61 2.72
CA GLY A 116 6.08 -12.90 2.25
C GLY A 116 5.87 -13.14 0.74
N PRO A 117 6.55 -14.16 0.17
CA PRO A 117 6.44 -14.49 -1.25
C PRO A 117 5.01 -14.73 -1.76
N THR A 118 4.13 -15.27 -0.91
CA THR A 118 2.71 -15.48 -1.25
C THR A 118 2.00 -14.16 -1.56
N ALA A 119 2.21 -13.14 -0.73
CA ALA A 119 1.66 -11.80 -0.98
C ALA A 119 2.22 -11.19 -2.26
N ARG A 120 3.51 -11.42 -2.55
CA ARG A 120 4.11 -10.95 -3.81
C ARG A 120 3.40 -11.56 -5.03
N ARG A 121 3.19 -12.87 -5.03
CA ARG A 121 2.47 -13.56 -6.12
C ARG A 121 1.05 -13.03 -6.27
N PHE A 122 0.37 -12.73 -5.17
CA PHE A 122 -0.95 -12.10 -5.19
C PHE A 122 -0.92 -10.73 -5.89
N PHE A 123 0.02 -9.85 -5.53
CA PHE A 123 0.13 -8.54 -6.17
C PHE A 123 0.50 -8.64 -7.65
N ASP A 124 1.50 -9.46 -8.00
CA ASP A 124 1.94 -9.64 -9.39
C ASP A 124 0.82 -10.20 -10.28
N SER A 125 0.08 -11.20 -9.80
CA SER A 125 -1.08 -11.75 -10.52
C SER A 125 -2.22 -10.73 -10.65
N THR A 126 -2.54 -10.00 -9.58
CA THR A 126 -3.60 -8.99 -9.62
C THR A 126 -3.24 -7.81 -10.52
N ALA A 127 -1.98 -7.38 -10.52
CA ALA A 127 -1.50 -6.30 -11.37
C ALA A 127 -1.53 -6.66 -12.86
N ALA A 128 -1.25 -7.93 -13.19
CA ALA A 128 -1.40 -8.46 -14.54
C ALA A 128 -2.88 -8.54 -14.95
N GLU A 129 -3.74 -9.08 -14.08
CA GLU A 129 -5.19 -9.21 -14.33
C GLU A 129 -5.90 -7.85 -14.50
N GLN A 130 -5.46 -6.84 -13.76
CA GLN A 130 -6.09 -5.50 -13.74
C GLN A 130 -5.30 -4.44 -14.54
N SER A 131 -4.29 -4.87 -15.32
CA SER A 131 -3.54 -4.03 -16.27
C SER A 131 -2.81 -2.83 -15.67
N PHE A 132 -2.26 -2.94 -14.45
CA PHE A 132 -1.45 -1.87 -13.83
C PHE A 132 -0.01 -2.29 -13.51
N SER A 133 0.43 -3.47 -13.97
CA SER A 133 1.77 -4.02 -13.70
C SER A 133 2.93 -3.12 -14.17
N GLY A 134 2.71 -2.28 -15.19
CA GLY A 134 3.70 -1.31 -15.70
C GLY A 134 3.75 0.02 -14.95
N GLY A 135 2.84 0.26 -13.99
CA GLY A 135 2.75 1.54 -13.29
C GLY A 135 3.97 1.82 -12.40
N ARG A 136 4.56 3.02 -12.51
CA ARG A 136 5.74 3.40 -11.71
C ARG A 136 5.51 3.23 -10.20
N ARG A 137 4.33 3.66 -9.71
CA ARG A 137 3.94 3.53 -8.30
C ARG A 137 3.82 2.08 -7.86
N TYR A 138 3.24 1.21 -8.68
CA TYR A 138 3.18 -0.23 -8.41
C TYR A 138 4.58 -0.86 -8.35
N ILE A 139 5.46 -0.53 -9.30
CA ILE A 139 6.83 -1.06 -9.33
C ILE A 139 7.61 -0.64 -8.08
N SER A 140 7.54 0.63 -7.67
CA SER A 140 8.16 1.13 -6.44
C SER A 140 7.58 0.45 -5.20
N PHE A 141 6.27 0.27 -5.15
CA PHE A 141 5.58 -0.47 -4.10
C PHE A 141 6.12 -1.90 -3.94
N ILE A 142 6.24 -2.66 -5.04
CA ILE A 142 6.78 -4.02 -5.00
C ILE A 142 8.24 -4.03 -4.53
N ARG A 143 9.07 -3.08 -4.97
CA ARG A 143 10.47 -2.98 -4.53
C ARG A 143 10.58 -2.68 -3.04
N SER A 144 9.66 -1.88 -2.50
CA SER A 144 9.66 -1.49 -1.09
C SER A 144 9.22 -2.63 -0.18
N LEU A 145 8.10 -3.30 -0.48
CA LEU A 145 7.56 -4.36 0.40
C LEU A 145 8.23 -5.72 0.24
N PHE A 146 8.93 -5.93 -0.87
CA PHE A 146 9.61 -7.18 -1.20
C PHE A 146 11.06 -6.90 -1.58
N PRO A 147 11.89 -6.40 -0.64
CA PRO A 147 13.29 -6.21 -0.90
C PRO A 147 13.87 -7.56 -1.35
N LYS A 148 14.56 -7.58 -2.50
CA LYS A 148 15.30 -8.77 -2.90
C LYS A 148 16.21 -9.12 -1.74
N ALA A 149 16.10 -10.35 -1.21
CA ALA A 149 17.07 -10.83 -0.25
C ALA A 149 18.44 -10.53 -0.84
N ARG A 150 19.22 -9.65 -0.20
CA ARG A 150 20.63 -9.50 -0.55
C ARG A 150 21.16 -10.92 -0.49
N ASN A 151 21.65 -11.41 -1.62
CA ASN A 151 22.18 -12.75 -1.79
C ASN A 151 22.94 -13.10 -0.50
N LYS A 152 22.42 -14.06 0.28
CA LYS A 152 23.31 -14.81 1.16
C LYS A 152 24.26 -15.47 0.17
N THR A 153 25.43 -14.87 0.03
CA THR A 153 26.55 -15.39 -0.73
C THR A 153 26.69 -16.83 -0.25
N TYR A 154 26.26 -17.79 -1.08
CA TYR A 154 26.72 -19.14 -0.92
C TYR A 154 28.24 -19.02 -0.97
N GLY A 155 28.89 -19.37 0.12
CA GLY A 155 30.35 -19.39 0.20
C GLY A 155 30.84 -20.11 -1.04
N VAL A 156 31.58 -19.37 -1.87
CA VAL A 156 32.36 -19.94 -2.95
C VAL A 156 33.35 -20.86 -2.26
N TYR A 157 33.07 -22.16 -2.23
CA TYR A 157 34.09 -23.16 -1.97
C TYR A 157 35.03 -23.10 -3.18
N LEU A 158 36.03 -22.23 -3.07
CA LEU A 158 37.26 -22.28 -3.86
C LEU A 158 37.92 -23.62 -3.57
N TRP A 159 37.63 -24.63 -4.38
CA TRP A 159 38.51 -25.79 -4.50
C TRP A 159 39.72 -25.38 -5.33
N PHE A 160 40.70 -24.78 -4.65
CA PHE A 160 42.09 -24.75 -5.11
C PHE A 160 42.87 -25.78 -4.33
N THR A 161 43.23 -26.87 -5.00
CA THR A 161 44.52 -27.58 -4.97
C THR A 161 44.41 -28.62 -6.10
N GLY A 162 45.23 -28.66 -7.14
CA GLY A 162 46.65 -28.38 -7.19
C GLY A 162 47.39 -29.71 -7.30
N ARG A 163 47.72 -30.11 -8.53
CA ARG A 163 48.77 -31.06 -8.98
C ARG A 163 49.13 -32.28 -8.12
N CYS A 164 49.10 -33.45 -8.74
CA CYS A 164 50.33 -34.19 -9.07
C CYS A 164 50.26 -34.57 -10.56
#